data_AF-A0A8B6FRG4-F1
#
_entry.id   AF-A0A8B6FRG4-F1
#
_cell.length_a   1.000
_cell.length_b   1.000
_cell.length_c   1.000
_cell.angle_alpha   90.00
_cell.angle_beta   90.00
_cell.angle_gamma   90.00
#
_symmetry.space_group_name_H-M   'P 1'
#
loop_
_entity.id
_entity.type
_entity.pdbx_description
1 polymer ?
#
loop_
_entity_poly.entity_id
_entity_poly.type
_entity_poly.pdbx_seq_one_letter_code
_entity_poly.pdbx_strand_id
1 'polypeptide(L)'
;MNKSDTEIVDKTLTTSVFEHLSISTEKIKQLQRQDITLTKIIDYLENDTLPESQKEARRALLKSSDYALIDKVLFHSRVAKAKRNKMMDHYQIVIPEALINTVLKVVHDSPLGGHCGINNTLDRAKEHLFFPRMGKIIPDYVQSCHLCQIRKVSNKKTKQEIVSFPTPAEPFQVWQMDLCGPYPLSVNGNTYVFTAVDMFTKLLFAYPLRNKDAITVCEAIYRSALGNEWLSFFSLCSTCLIIST
;
A
#
# COMPACT_ATOMS: atom_id res chain seq x y z
N MET A 1 5.02 46.31 -13.29
CA MET A 1 4.42 45.24 -12.47
C MET A 1 2.93 45.29 -12.73
N ASN A 2 2.37 44.33 -13.48
CA ASN A 2 0.94 44.33 -13.75
C ASN A 2 0.19 43.76 -12.54
N LYS A 3 -1.01 44.29 -12.26
CA LYS A 3 -1.87 43.86 -11.15
C LYS A 3 -2.11 42.34 -11.13
N SER A 4 -2.07 41.70 -12.29
CA SER A 4 -2.15 40.24 -12.46
C SER A 4 -0.99 39.51 -11.82
N ASP A 5 0.25 39.98 -12.02
CA ASP A 5 1.48 39.25 -11.68
C ASP A 5 1.65 39.13 -10.17
N THR A 6 1.29 40.19 -9.44
CA THR A 6 1.33 40.26 -7.97
C THR A 6 0.29 39.34 -7.32
N GLU A 7 -0.90 39.21 -7.92
CA GLU A 7 -2.01 38.37 -7.42
C GLU A 7 -1.72 36.85 -7.58
N ILE A 8 -0.91 36.50 -8.58
CA ILE A 8 -0.48 35.12 -8.88
C ILE A 8 0.61 34.65 -7.93
N VAL A 9 1.60 35.52 -7.70
CA VAL A 9 2.65 35.36 -6.69
C VAL A 9 1.96 35.09 -5.35
N ASP A 10 1.03 35.94 -4.93
CA ASP A 10 0.27 35.73 -3.70
C ASP A 10 -0.48 34.39 -3.69
N LYS A 11 -1.32 34.06 -4.68
CA LYS A 11 -2.11 32.80 -4.66
C LYS A 11 -1.26 31.51 -4.64
N THR A 12 -0.12 31.51 -5.31
CA THR A 12 0.75 30.32 -5.38
C THR A 12 1.68 30.25 -4.16
N LEU A 13 2.03 31.39 -3.57
CA LEU A 13 2.86 31.49 -2.37
C LEU A 13 2.06 31.37 -1.06
N THR A 14 0.76 31.68 -1.07
CA THR A 14 -0.22 31.33 -0.04
C THR A 14 -0.71 29.88 -0.19
N THR A 15 0.03 29.03 -0.90
CA THR A 15 -0.26 27.59 -0.85
C THR A 15 0.01 27.14 0.58
N SER A 16 -0.95 26.46 1.21
CA SER A 16 -0.85 25.92 2.57
C SER A 16 0.46 25.17 2.84
N VAL A 17 1.08 24.59 1.80
CA VAL A 17 2.40 23.96 1.85
C VAL A 17 3.51 24.92 2.30
N PHE A 18 3.57 26.14 1.76
CA PHE A 18 4.62 27.12 2.12
C PHE A 18 4.35 27.81 3.44
N GLU A 19 3.07 28.05 3.77
CA GLU A 19 2.67 28.50 5.11
C GLU A 19 3.08 27.48 6.18
N HIS A 20 2.78 26.18 5.96
CA HIS A 20 3.21 25.11 6.87
C HIS A 20 4.72 24.96 7.00
N LEU A 21 5.47 25.35 5.96
CA LEU A 21 6.93 25.27 5.96
C LEU A 21 7.61 26.54 6.50
N SER A 22 6.86 27.62 6.70
CA SER A 22 7.43 28.94 7.05
C SER A 22 8.58 29.35 6.12
N ILE A 23 8.55 28.91 4.85
CA ILE A 23 9.57 29.23 3.86
C ILE A 23 9.16 30.54 3.20
N SER A 24 9.98 31.57 3.38
CA SER A 24 9.77 32.85 2.70
C SER A 24 10.10 32.77 1.21
N THR A 25 9.42 33.62 0.44
CA THR A 25 9.71 33.91 -0.97
C THR A 25 11.18 34.20 -1.24
N GLU A 26 11.80 34.96 -0.35
CA GLU A 26 13.20 35.39 -0.39
C GLU A 26 14.12 34.18 -0.29
N LYS A 27 13.75 33.21 0.54
CA LYS A 27 14.53 31.97 0.68
C LYS A 27 14.44 31.12 -0.58
N ILE A 28 13.26 31.00 -1.18
CA ILE A 28 13.07 30.27 -2.45
C ILE A 28 13.91 30.91 -3.54
N LYS A 29 13.83 32.23 -3.70
CA LYS A 29 14.61 33.02 -4.65
C LYS A 29 16.12 32.82 -4.48
N GLN A 30 16.61 32.88 -3.24
CA GLN A 30 18.02 32.63 -2.94
C GLN A 30 18.45 31.22 -3.37
N LEU A 31 17.65 30.20 -3.02
CA LEU A 31 17.98 28.81 -3.30
C LEU A 31 17.85 28.47 -4.79
N GLN A 32 16.90 29.08 -5.51
CA GLN A 32 16.79 28.95 -6.96
C GLN A 32 18.03 29.49 -7.69
N ARG A 33 18.64 30.57 -7.19
CA ARG A 33 19.90 31.13 -7.72
C ARG A 33 21.14 30.32 -7.37
N GLN A 34 21.08 29.52 -6.31
CA GLN A 34 22.17 28.63 -5.93
C GLN A 34 22.11 27.30 -6.71
N ASP A 35 20.95 26.95 -7.26
CA ASP A 35 20.76 25.73 -8.05
C ASP A 35 21.34 25.88 -9.46
N ILE A 36 22.43 25.15 -9.72
CA ILE A 36 23.19 25.18 -10.99
C ILE A 36 22.28 24.95 -12.22
N THR A 37 21.24 24.13 -12.09
CA THR A 37 20.35 23.83 -13.21
C THR A 37 19.36 24.95 -13.45
N LEU A 38 18.80 25.52 -12.37
CA LEU A 38 17.82 26.60 -12.45
C LEU A 38 18.47 27.92 -12.84
N THR A 39 19.66 28.22 -12.34
CA THR A 39 20.39 29.47 -12.64
C THR A 39 20.61 29.66 -14.14
N LYS A 40 20.90 28.59 -14.89
CA LYS A 40 21.02 28.65 -16.36
C LYS A 40 19.75 29.14 -17.06
N ILE A 41 18.58 28.77 -16.54
CA ILE A 41 17.29 29.21 -17.08
C ILE A 41 16.97 30.62 -16.60
N ILE A 42 17.27 30.94 -15.34
CA ILE A 42 17.03 32.26 -14.77
C ILE A 42 17.88 33.32 -15.48
N ASP A 43 19.17 33.04 -15.69
CA ASP A 43 20.10 33.96 -16.36
C ASP A 43 19.66 34.25 -17.80
N TYR A 44 19.19 33.22 -18.51
CA TYR A 44 18.61 33.38 -19.85
C TYR A 44 17.33 34.24 -19.82
N LEU A 45 16.42 34.00 -18.87
CA LEU A 45 15.17 34.75 -18.78
C LEU A 45 15.35 36.21 -18.31
N GLU A 46 16.41 36.51 -17.56
CA GLU A 46 16.69 37.88 -17.11
C GLU A 46 17.59 38.68 -18.05
N ASN A 47 18.64 38.05 -18.60
CA ASN A 47 19.74 38.74 -19.27
C ASN A 47 19.99 38.24 -20.70
N ASP A 48 19.14 37.34 -21.23
CA ASP A 48 19.34 36.65 -22.52
C ASP A 48 20.69 35.90 -22.63
N THR A 49 21.31 35.55 -21.49
CA THR A 49 22.60 34.85 -21.45
C THR A 49 22.41 33.34 -21.53
N LEU A 50 23.16 32.70 -22.43
CA LEU A 50 23.12 31.25 -22.62
C LEU A 50 24.39 30.59 -22.08
N PRO A 51 24.31 29.33 -21.60
CA PRO A 51 25.49 28.55 -21.22
C PRO A 51 26.46 28.39 -22.40
N GLU A 52 27.76 28.33 -22.10
CA GLU A 52 28.81 28.13 -23.12
C GLU A 52 28.66 26.80 -23.88
N SER A 53 28.18 25.76 -23.21
CA SER A 53 27.98 24.46 -23.85
C SER A 53 26.79 24.51 -24.80
N GLN A 54 27.03 24.25 -26.09
CA GLN A 54 25.99 24.21 -27.12
C GLN A 54 24.80 23.29 -26.77
N LYS A 55 25.07 22.15 -26.13
CA LYS A 55 24.04 21.20 -25.69
C LYS A 55 23.16 21.78 -24.60
N GLU A 56 23.74 22.53 -23.66
CA GLU A 56 23.03 23.16 -22.56
C GLU A 56 22.28 24.40 -23.03
N ALA A 57 22.88 25.23 -23.88
CA ALA A 57 22.23 26.36 -24.52
C ALA A 57 20.96 25.92 -25.28
N ARG A 58 21.07 24.86 -26.09
CA ARG A 58 19.91 24.29 -26.80
C ARG A 58 18.83 23.81 -25.83
N ARG A 59 19.21 23.18 -24.72
CA ARG A 59 18.25 22.73 -23.69
C ARG A 59 17.56 23.89 -22.98
N ALA A 60 18.33 24.93 -22.62
CA ALA A 60 17.80 26.14 -22.00
C ALA A 60 16.80 26.81 -22.92
N LEU A 61 17.13 27.00 -24.21
CA LEU A 61 16.24 27.57 -25.21
C LEU A 61 14.94 26.77 -25.36
N LEU A 62 15.03 25.45 -25.55
CA LEU A 62 13.85 24.59 -25.73
C LEU A 62 12.92 24.63 -24.53
N LYS A 63 13.48 24.63 -23.32
CA LYS A 63 12.73 24.58 -22.09
C LYS A 63 12.26 25.94 -21.61
N SER A 64 12.99 27.02 -21.91
CA SER A 64 12.73 28.38 -21.41
C SER A 64 11.29 28.82 -21.61
N SER A 65 10.68 28.43 -22.73
CA SER A 65 9.29 28.76 -23.03
C SER A 65 8.27 28.16 -22.06
N ASP A 66 8.64 27.13 -21.30
CA ASP A 66 7.79 26.51 -20.28
C ASP A 66 7.97 27.19 -18.90
N TYR A 67 8.95 28.07 -18.75
CA TYR A 67 9.22 28.79 -17.52
C TYR A 67 8.78 30.26 -17.63
N ALA A 68 8.47 30.85 -16.49
CA ALA A 68 8.25 32.29 -16.35
C ALA A 68 8.99 32.77 -15.10
N LEU A 69 9.54 33.97 -15.18
CA LEU A 69 10.21 34.62 -14.06
C LEU A 69 9.35 35.79 -13.58
N ILE A 70 8.85 35.71 -12.35
CA ILE A 70 7.96 36.72 -11.74
C ILE A 70 8.57 37.11 -10.41
N ASP A 71 8.82 38.41 -10.20
CA ASP A 71 9.49 38.94 -8.99
C ASP A 71 10.83 38.26 -8.65
N LYS A 72 11.51 37.78 -9.70
CA LYS A 72 12.74 36.98 -9.66
C LYS A 72 12.59 35.59 -9.03
N VAL A 73 11.37 35.06 -8.99
CA VAL A 73 11.06 33.68 -8.64
C VAL A 73 10.68 32.93 -9.91
N LEU A 74 11.23 31.73 -10.08
CA LEU A 74 11.01 30.90 -11.25
C LEU A 74 9.75 30.05 -11.09
N PHE A 75 8.88 30.09 -12.10
CA PHE A 75 7.66 29.30 -12.23
C PHE A 75 7.71 28.42 -13.48
N HIS A 76 6.96 27.33 -13.49
CA HIS A 76 6.83 26.38 -14.59
C HIS A 76 5.37 26.16 -14.99
N SER A 77 5.09 26.16 -16.29
CA SER A 77 3.77 25.92 -16.86
C SER A 77 3.44 24.43 -16.87
N ARG A 78 2.33 24.04 -16.23
CA ARG A 78 1.82 22.65 -16.23
C ARG A 78 1.12 22.25 -17.53
N VAL A 79 0.79 23.22 -18.39
CA VAL A 79 0.06 22.98 -19.66
C VAL A 79 0.94 23.27 -20.88
N ALA A 80 0.59 22.62 -21.99
CA ALA A 80 1.21 22.88 -23.29
C ALA A 80 0.98 24.33 -23.74
N LYS A 81 1.91 24.88 -24.52
CA LYS A 81 1.87 26.27 -25.01
C LYS A 81 0.54 26.66 -25.65
N ALA A 82 -0.07 25.76 -26.43
CA ALA A 82 -1.35 25.99 -27.10
C ALA A 82 -2.56 26.15 -26.13
N LYS A 83 -2.44 25.65 -24.90
CA LYS A 83 -3.50 25.67 -23.88
C LYS A 83 -3.25 26.73 -22.79
N ARG A 84 -2.19 27.52 -22.89
CA ARG A 84 -1.90 28.60 -21.94
C ARG A 84 -2.90 29.74 -22.18
N ASN A 85 -3.64 30.09 -21.14
CA ASN A 85 -4.44 31.30 -21.09
C ASN A 85 -3.57 32.50 -20.63
N LYS A 86 -4.10 33.72 -20.76
CA LYS A 86 -3.44 34.93 -20.23
C LYS A 86 -3.39 34.92 -18.69
N MET A 87 -4.34 34.23 -18.04
CA MET A 87 -4.32 34.03 -16.60
C MET A 87 -3.28 32.95 -16.25
N MET A 88 -2.37 33.20 -15.32
CA MET A 88 -1.29 32.25 -14.99
C MET A 88 -1.77 31.10 -14.07
N ASP A 89 -3.03 30.67 -14.17
CA ASP A 89 -3.65 29.62 -13.32
C ASP A 89 -3.04 28.21 -13.53
N HIS A 90 -2.09 28.12 -14.45
CA HIS A 90 -1.40 26.89 -14.82
C HIS A 90 0.09 26.93 -14.48
N TYR A 91 0.54 27.90 -13.69
CA TYR A 91 1.94 28.01 -13.28
C TYR A 91 2.15 27.44 -11.87
N GLN A 92 3.30 26.80 -11.70
CA GLN A 92 3.72 26.13 -10.49
C GLN A 92 5.06 26.70 -10.05
N ILE A 93 5.29 26.85 -8.76
CA ILE A 93 6.58 27.30 -8.25
C ILE A 93 7.62 26.20 -8.51
N VAL A 94 8.77 26.59 -9.06
CA VAL A 94 9.88 25.66 -9.27
C VAL A 94 10.64 25.48 -7.95
N ILE A 95 10.69 24.25 -7.46
CA ILE A 95 11.36 23.91 -6.22
C ILE A 95 12.84 23.61 -6.50
N PRO A 96 13.79 24.34 -5.90
CA PRO A 96 15.21 24.05 -6.02
C PRO A 96 15.53 22.72 -5.34
N GLU A 97 16.60 22.05 -5.79
CA GLU A 97 16.96 20.70 -5.33
C GLU A 97 17.04 20.59 -3.80
N ALA A 98 17.60 21.62 -3.15
CA ALA A 98 17.74 21.69 -1.69
C ALA A 98 16.41 21.65 -0.91
N LEU A 99 15.29 22.04 -1.52
CA LEU A 99 13.97 22.06 -0.86
C LEU A 99 13.10 20.84 -1.17
N ILE A 100 13.50 19.99 -2.11
CA ILE A 100 12.68 18.86 -2.57
C ILE A 100 12.26 17.97 -1.39
N ASN A 101 13.22 17.54 -0.55
CA ASN A 101 12.91 16.66 0.59
C ASN A 101 11.98 17.33 1.62
N THR A 102 12.15 18.63 1.86
CA THR A 102 11.32 19.40 2.78
C THR A 102 9.88 19.48 2.29
N VAL A 103 9.70 19.72 0.99
CA VAL A 103 8.38 19.76 0.35
C VAL A 103 7.73 18.38 0.34
N LEU A 104 8.49 17.31 0.07
CA LEU A 104 7.96 15.93 0.08
C LEU A 104 7.43 15.53 1.46
N LYS A 105 8.13 15.91 2.54
CA LYS A 105 7.63 15.71 3.91
C LYS A 105 6.27 16.36 4.13
N VAL A 106 6.04 17.55 3.58
CA VAL A 106 4.74 18.21 3.75
C VAL A 106 3.67 17.59 2.86
N VAL A 107 3.98 17.33 1.59
CA VAL A 107 2.99 16.80 0.65
C VAL A 107 2.60 15.35 0.96
N HIS A 108 3.47 14.58 1.64
CA HIS A 108 3.23 13.19 2.00
C HIS A 108 3.03 12.94 3.51
N ASP A 109 3.97 13.35 4.36
CA ASP A 109 4.02 12.95 5.79
C ASP A 109 3.15 13.83 6.70
N SER A 110 2.87 15.07 6.30
CA SER A 110 2.06 15.97 7.13
C SER A 110 0.59 15.52 7.21
N PRO A 111 -0.20 16.03 8.17
CA PRO A 111 -1.65 15.80 8.19
C PRO A 111 -2.36 16.23 6.90
N LEU A 112 -1.85 17.27 6.20
CA LEU A 112 -2.33 17.68 4.88
C LEU A 112 -2.01 16.63 3.80
N GLY A 113 -0.85 15.99 3.93
CA GLY A 113 -0.38 14.93 3.04
C GLY A 113 -1.10 13.60 3.25
N GLY A 114 -1.39 13.26 4.51
CA GLY A 114 -2.18 12.11 4.92
C GLY A 114 -1.59 10.75 4.52
N HIS A 115 -0.29 10.68 4.24
CA HIS A 115 0.36 9.46 3.73
C HIS A 115 -0.33 8.87 2.49
N CYS A 116 -0.81 9.74 1.61
CA CYS A 116 -1.51 9.34 0.39
C CYS A 116 -0.63 8.47 -0.53
N GLY A 117 -1.27 7.65 -1.37
CA GLY A 117 -0.59 6.85 -2.39
C GLY A 117 0.19 7.70 -3.40
N ILE A 118 1.00 7.03 -4.22
CA ILE A 118 1.91 7.68 -5.20
C ILE A 118 1.18 8.66 -6.12
N ASN A 119 0.07 8.23 -6.74
CA ASN A 119 -0.67 9.07 -7.69
C ASN A 119 -1.26 10.31 -7.02
N ASN A 120 -1.96 10.14 -5.89
CA ASN A 120 -2.54 11.25 -5.15
C ASN A 120 -1.47 12.24 -4.65
N THR A 121 -0.31 11.74 -4.20
CA THR A 121 0.82 12.58 -3.78
C THR A 121 1.40 13.36 -4.97
N LEU A 122 1.51 12.72 -6.14
CA LEU A 122 1.95 13.36 -7.38
C LEU A 122 0.97 14.45 -7.84
N ASP A 123 -0.32 14.16 -7.84
CA ASP A 123 -1.35 15.08 -8.32
C ASP A 123 -1.43 16.31 -7.41
N ARG A 124 -1.42 16.12 -6.09
CA ARG A 124 -1.34 17.21 -5.11
C ARG A 124 -0.08 18.06 -5.30
N ALA A 125 1.09 17.42 -5.46
CA ALA A 125 2.32 18.16 -5.70
C ALA A 125 2.21 19.02 -6.98
N LYS A 126 1.63 18.46 -8.06
CA LYS A 126 1.46 19.14 -9.34
C LYS A 126 0.38 20.23 -9.34
N GLU A 127 -0.35 20.46 -8.25
CA GLU A 127 -1.25 21.62 -8.21
C GLU A 127 -0.47 22.92 -8.14
N HIS A 128 0.62 22.94 -7.35
CA HIS A 128 1.33 24.18 -7.01
C HIS A 128 2.85 24.11 -7.18
N LEU A 129 3.42 22.92 -7.33
CA LEU A 129 4.86 22.68 -7.24
C LEU A 129 5.38 21.99 -8.49
N PHE A 130 6.58 22.35 -8.90
CA PHE A 130 7.31 21.68 -9.96
C PHE A 130 8.78 21.47 -9.58
N PHE A 131 9.32 20.30 -9.87
CA PHE A 131 10.76 20.08 -9.90
C PHE A 131 11.10 19.00 -10.94
N PRO A 132 12.32 19.01 -11.50
CA PRO A 132 12.72 17.99 -12.46
C PRO A 132 12.55 16.58 -11.88
N ARG A 133 12.01 15.65 -12.68
CA ARG A 133 11.87 14.22 -12.34
C ARG A 133 10.93 13.93 -11.15
N MET A 134 9.95 14.79 -10.87
CA MET A 134 8.86 14.53 -9.91
C MET A 134 8.26 13.11 -10.05
N GLY A 135 8.01 12.68 -11.29
CA GLY A 135 7.46 11.35 -11.59
C GLY A 135 8.36 10.16 -11.23
N LYS A 136 9.61 10.40 -10.83
CA LYS A 136 10.50 9.39 -10.26
C LYS A 136 10.72 9.63 -8.75
N ILE A 137 11.02 10.87 -8.38
CA ILE A 137 11.38 11.24 -7.01
C ILE A 137 10.22 10.99 -6.03
N ILE A 138 8.98 11.36 -6.39
CA ILE A 138 7.83 11.18 -5.51
C ILE A 138 7.52 9.68 -5.28
N PRO A 139 7.44 8.83 -6.32
CA PRO A 139 7.32 7.38 -6.12
C PRO A 139 8.39 6.81 -5.19
N ASP A 140 9.67 7.15 -5.41
CA ASP A 140 10.79 6.66 -4.59
C ASP A 140 10.62 7.09 -3.12
N TYR A 141 10.20 8.34 -2.88
CA TYR A 141 9.91 8.85 -1.54
C TYR A 141 8.76 8.09 -0.85
N VAL A 142 7.61 7.96 -1.52
CA VAL A 142 6.43 7.27 -0.96
C VAL A 142 6.73 5.79 -0.69
N GLN A 143 7.53 5.14 -1.55
CA GLN A 143 7.95 3.75 -1.36
C GLN A 143 8.95 3.60 -0.21
N SER A 144 9.76 4.61 0.09
CA SER A 144 10.67 4.60 1.25
C SER A 144 10.01 4.98 2.58
N CYS A 145 8.76 5.47 2.57
CA CYS A 145 8.05 5.87 3.79
C CYS A 145 7.75 4.68 4.71
N HIS A 146 8.42 4.62 5.86
CA HIS A 146 8.30 3.53 6.83
C HIS A 146 6.86 3.32 7.34
N LEU A 147 6.15 4.39 7.66
CA LEU A 147 4.76 4.33 8.14
C LEU A 147 3.83 3.71 7.09
N CYS A 148 4.01 4.08 5.82
CA CYS A 148 3.29 3.48 4.71
C CYS A 148 3.62 2.00 4.54
N GLN A 149 4.90 1.61 4.63
CA GLN A 149 5.30 0.22 4.45
C GLN A 149 4.75 -0.71 5.55
N ILE A 150 4.65 -0.25 6.80
CA ILE A 150 4.08 -1.07 7.89
C ILE A 150 2.55 -1.19 7.78
N ARG A 151 1.86 -0.11 7.42
CA ARG A 151 0.39 -0.06 7.44
C ARG A 151 -0.26 -0.65 6.20
N LYS A 152 0.43 -0.62 5.06
CA LYS A 152 -0.17 -1.02 3.79
C LYS A 152 -0.36 -2.54 3.75
N VAL A 153 -1.61 -2.97 3.62
CA VAL A 153 -1.93 -4.38 3.40
C VAL A 153 -1.26 -4.82 2.10
N SER A 154 -0.42 -5.86 2.21
CA SER A 154 0.19 -6.47 1.04
C SER A 154 -0.87 -7.21 0.24
N ASN A 155 -1.06 -6.81 -1.02
CA ASN A 155 -1.88 -7.56 -1.98
C ASN A 155 -1.14 -8.77 -2.56
N LYS A 156 0.07 -9.09 -2.08
CA LYS A 156 0.74 -10.33 -2.47
C LYS A 156 -0.10 -11.49 -1.95
N LYS A 157 -0.43 -12.42 -2.85
CA LYS A 157 -1.05 -13.70 -2.47
C LYS A 157 -0.05 -14.47 -1.61
N THR A 158 -0.13 -14.30 -0.29
CA THR A 158 0.70 -15.04 0.66
C THR A 158 0.10 -16.42 0.94
N LYS A 159 -1.19 -16.62 0.67
CA LYS A 159 -1.86 -17.91 0.83
C LYS A 159 -1.54 -18.81 -0.36
N GLN A 160 -1.07 -20.02 -0.07
CA GLN A 160 -1.02 -21.10 -1.06
C GLN A 160 -2.44 -21.45 -1.51
N GLU A 161 -2.55 -22.02 -2.70
CA GLU A 161 -3.81 -22.54 -3.20
C GLU A 161 -4.28 -23.71 -2.31
N ILE A 162 -5.59 -23.80 -2.11
CA ILE A 162 -6.19 -24.89 -1.35
C ILE A 162 -6.00 -26.17 -2.17
N VAL A 163 -5.20 -27.10 -1.66
CA VAL A 163 -4.99 -28.41 -2.30
C VAL A 163 -5.98 -29.42 -1.72
N SER A 164 -6.62 -30.20 -2.58
CA SER A 164 -7.49 -31.30 -2.15
C SER A 164 -6.67 -32.40 -1.48
N PHE A 165 -7.12 -32.86 -0.33
CA PHE A 165 -6.58 -34.06 0.31
C PHE A 165 -7.03 -35.31 -0.47
N PRO A 166 -6.15 -36.30 -0.75
CA PRO A 166 -6.53 -37.50 -1.51
C PRO A 166 -7.58 -38.32 -0.76
N THR A 167 -8.57 -38.84 -1.50
CA THR A 167 -9.56 -39.76 -0.94
C THR A 167 -8.85 -41.05 -0.52
N PRO A 168 -9.07 -41.56 0.72
CA PRO A 168 -8.50 -42.84 1.14
C PRO A 168 -9.01 -44.01 0.29
N ALA A 169 -8.26 -45.10 0.24
CA ALA A 169 -8.59 -46.29 -0.54
C ALA A 169 -9.44 -47.32 0.23
N GLU A 170 -9.40 -47.28 1.56
CA GLU A 170 -10.06 -48.25 2.43
C GLU A 170 -10.64 -47.60 3.70
N PRO A 171 -11.67 -48.22 4.33
CA PRO A 171 -12.20 -47.78 5.63
C PRO A 171 -11.10 -47.65 6.68
N PHE A 172 -11.21 -46.62 7.52
CA PHE A 172 -10.35 -46.38 8.69
C PHE A 172 -8.89 -46.05 8.39
N GLN A 173 -8.52 -45.82 7.12
CA GLN A 173 -7.17 -45.43 6.72
C GLN A 173 -6.82 -43.99 7.12
N VAL A 174 -7.78 -43.06 7.03
CA VAL A 174 -7.59 -41.66 7.38
C VAL A 174 -8.80 -41.15 8.16
N TRP A 175 -8.52 -40.53 9.30
CA TRP A 175 -9.53 -39.96 10.17
C TRP A 175 -9.39 -38.44 10.24
N GLN A 176 -10.50 -37.73 10.11
CA GLN A 176 -10.59 -36.32 10.45
C GLN A 176 -11.16 -36.19 11.86
N MET A 177 -10.40 -35.58 12.75
CA MET A 177 -10.74 -35.50 14.17
C MET A 177 -10.76 -34.04 14.58
N ASP A 178 -11.76 -33.66 15.38
CA ASP A 178 -11.88 -32.31 15.91
C ASP A 178 -12.40 -32.34 17.36
N LEU A 179 -12.15 -31.25 18.08
CA LEU A 179 -12.65 -31.02 19.43
C LEU A 179 -13.47 -29.74 19.43
N CYS A 180 -14.79 -29.90 19.54
CA CYS A 180 -15.70 -28.77 19.57
C CYS A 180 -16.02 -28.39 21.02
N GLY A 181 -15.95 -27.08 21.34
CA GLY A 181 -16.31 -26.52 22.63
C GLY A 181 -15.41 -25.36 23.07
N PRO A 182 -15.59 -24.84 24.30
CA PRO A 182 -16.51 -25.35 25.32
C PRO A 182 -17.99 -25.00 25.03
N TYR A 183 -18.87 -25.96 25.31
CA TYR A 183 -20.32 -25.82 25.33
C TYR A 183 -20.83 -25.63 26.77
N PRO A 184 -22.10 -25.19 26.95
CA PRO A 184 -22.75 -25.21 28.25
C PRO A 184 -22.65 -26.58 28.92
N LEU A 185 -22.46 -26.58 30.24
CA LEU A 185 -22.31 -27.79 31.03
C LEU A 185 -23.57 -28.67 30.89
N SER A 186 -23.38 -29.87 30.35
CA SER A 186 -24.45 -30.86 30.30
C SER A 186 -24.73 -31.46 31.68
N VAL A 187 -25.90 -32.10 31.84
CA VAL A 187 -26.28 -32.83 33.08
C VAL A 187 -25.22 -33.85 33.51
N ASN A 188 -24.53 -34.47 32.54
CA ASN A 188 -23.48 -35.46 32.80
C ASN A 188 -22.09 -34.84 33.06
N GLY A 189 -21.99 -33.50 33.10
CA GLY A 189 -20.75 -32.78 33.37
C GLY A 189 -19.82 -32.63 32.16
N ASN A 190 -20.32 -32.85 30.94
CA ASN A 190 -19.54 -32.68 29.71
C ASN A 190 -19.67 -31.26 29.15
N THR A 191 -18.57 -30.70 28.67
CA THR A 191 -18.49 -29.37 28.05
C THR A 191 -17.83 -29.39 26.67
N TYR A 192 -17.32 -30.53 26.22
CA TYR A 192 -16.70 -30.69 24.90
C TYR A 192 -17.33 -31.86 24.16
N VAL A 193 -17.18 -31.86 22.84
CA VAL A 193 -17.51 -33.01 21.99
C VAL A 193 -16.30 -33.32 21.14
N PHE A 194 -15.79 -34.53 21.27
CA PHE A 194 -14.80 -35.08 20.36
C PHE A 194 -15.51 -35.68 19.16
N THR A 195 -15.13 -35.25 17.96
CA THR A 195 -15.66 -35.78 16.71
C THR A 195 -14.54 -36.46 15.93
N ALA A 196 -14.87 -37.58 15.29
CA ALA A 196 -13.95 -38.38 14.52
C ALA A 196 -14.69 -38.96 13.32
N VAL A 197 -14.27 -38.59 12.11
CA VAL A 197 -14.89 -38.99 10.85
C VAL A 197 -13.91 -39.82 10.06
N ASP A 198 -14.30 -41.06 9.73
CA ASP A 198 -13.56 -41.85 8.75
C ASP A 198 -13.75 -41.24 7.35
N MET A 199 -12.65 -40.89 6.69
CA MET A 199 -12.68 -40.17 5.42
C MET A 199 -13.13 -41.04 4.24
N PHE A 200 -13.11 -42.37 4.36
CA PHE A 200 -13.62 -43.28 3.34
C PHE A 200 -15.13 -43.51 3.49
N THR A 201 -15.57 -44.08 4.63
CA THR A 201 -16.98 -44.43 4.87
C THR A 201 -17.87 -43.24 5.23
N LYS A 202 -17.27 -42.10 5.61
CA LYS A 202 -17.95 -40.94 6.22
C LYS A 202 -18.67 -41.26 7.53
N LEU A 203 -18.29 -42.35 8.20
CA LEU A 203 -18.79 -42.69 9.52
C LEU A 203 -18.32 -41.67 10.55
N LEU A 204 -19.27 -41.08 11.28
CA LEU A 204 -19.01 -40.09 12.34
C LEU A 204 -19.14 -40.75 13.71
N PHE A 205 -18.10 -40.58 14.52
CA PHE A 205 -18.11 -40.81 15.95
C PHE A 205 -18.14 -39.47 16.69
N ALA A 206 -19.02 -39.36 17.67
CA ALA A 206 -19.14 -38.15 18.49
C ALA A 206 -19.25 -38.55 19.97
N TYR A 207 -18.24 -38.15 20.76
CA TYR A 207 -18.16 -38.49 22.18
C TYR A 207 -18.18 -37.23 23.04
N PRO A 208 -19.08 -37.11 24.02
CA PRO A 208 -19.09 -35.99 24.93
C PRO A 208 -17.96 -36.12 25.97
N LEU A 209 -17.19 -35.06 26.19
CA LEU A 209 -16.05 -35.02 27.10
C LEU A 209 -16.21 -33.94 28.18
N ARG A 210 -15.68 -34.23 29.37
CA ARG A 210 -15.65 -33.30 30.51
C ARG A 210 -14.59 -32.20 30.35
N ASN A 211 -13.50 -32.50 29.64
CA ASN A 211 -12.40 -31.58 29.38
C ASN A 211 -11.72 -31.97 28.06
N LYS A 212 -10.67 -31.22 27.69
CA LYS A 212 -9.85 -31.47 26.49
C LYS A 212 -8.45 -32.00 26.84
N ASP A 213 -8.31 -32.62 28.01
CA ASP A 213 -7.03 -33.16 28.46
C ASP A 213 -6.64 -34.35 27.60
N ALA A 214 -5.33 -34.52 27.39
CA ALA A 214 -4.82 -35.56 26.50
C ALA A 214 -5.35 -36.96 26.85
N ILE A 215 -5.43 -37.30 28.13
CA ILE A 215 -5.93 -38.61 28.60
C ILE A 215 -7.40 -38.82 28.20
N THR A 216 -8.25 -37.81 28.42
CA THR A 216 -9.68 -37.87 28.10
C THR A 216 -9.92 -37.95 26.59
N VAL A 217 -9.11 -37.24 25.80
CA VAL A 217 -9.15 -37.33 24.33
C VAL A 217 -8.65 -38.70 23.87
N CYS A 218 -7.52 -39.20 24.39
CA CYS A 218 -7.01 -40.53 24.06
C CYS A 218 -8.03 -41.65 24.36
N GLU A 219 -8.76 -41.55 25.47
CA GLU A 219 -9.83 -42.50 25.78
C GLU A 219 -10.95 -42.45 24.73
N ALA A 220 -11.34 -41.26 24.28
CA ALA A 220 -12.33 -41.09 23.22
C ALA A 220 -11.84 -41.66 21.87
N ILE A 221 -10.56 -41.48 21.55
CA ILE A 221 -9.92 -42.08 20.36
C ILE A 221 -9.90 -43.60 20.46
N TYR A 222 -9.54 -44.14 21.62
CA TYR A 222 -9.52 -45.59 21.84
C TYR A 222 -10.92 -46.19 21.66
N ARG A 223 -11.96 -45.55 22.22
CA ARG A 223 -13.36 -45.95 22.01
C ARG A 223 -13.76 -45.86 20.54
N SER A 224 -13.35 -44.78 19.86
CA SER A 224 -13.64 -44.60 18.44
C SER A 224 -12.91 -45.59 17.54
N ALA A 225 -11.75 -46.15 17.94
CA ALA A 225 -10.88 -46.98 17.11
C ALA A 225 -10.80 -48.47 17.53
N LEU A 226 -11.40 -48.86 18.64
CA LEU A 226 -11.42 -50.26 19.11
C LEU A 226 -12.75 -50.65 19.77
N GLY A 227 -13.72 -49.74 19.81
CA GLY A 227 -15.05 -50.03 20.34
C GLY A 227 -15.78 -51.03 19.45
N ASN A 228 -16.40 -52.04 20.05
CA ASN A 228 -17.24 -53.02 19.35
C ASN A 228 -18.49 -52.39 18.68
N GLU A 229 -18.72 -51.09 18.84
CA GLU A 229 -19.88 -50.38 18.33
C GLU A 229 -19.97 -50.40 16.79
N TRP A 230 -18.84 -50.40 16.08
CA TRP A 230 -18.85 -50.61 14.62
C TRP A 230 -19.10 -52.06 14.21
N LEU A 231 -18.74 -53.05 15.06
CA LEU A 231 -18.96 -54.47 14.73
C LEU A 231 -20.46 -54.74 14.66
N SER A 232 -21.26 -54.08 15.50
CA SER A 232 -22.72 -54.09 15.39
C SER A 232 -23.25 -53.44 14.10
N PHE A 233 -22.63 -52.36 13.61
CA PHE A 233 -23.03 -51.71 12.35
C PHE A 233 -22.70 -52.57 11.11
N PHE A 234 -21.56 -53.27 11.11
CA PHE A 234 -21.20 -54.20 10.04
C PHE A 234 -21.88 -55.57 10.16
N SER A 235 -22.25 -56.01 11.37
CA SER A 235 -23.00 -57.25 11.64
C SER A 235 -24.46 -57.21 11.18
N LEU A 236 -25.07 -56.02 11.03
CA LEU A 236 -26.45 -55.87 10.55
C LEU A 236 -26.58 -55.92 9.02
N CYS A 237 -25.45 -55.93 8.29
CA CYS A 237 -25.42 -56.16 6.86
C CYS A 237 -24.87 -57.56 6.58
N SER A 238 -25.73 -58.58 6.66
CA SER A 238 -25.41 -59.98 6.35
C SER A 238 -24.93 -60.23 4.91
N THR A 239 -24.81 -59.19 4.09
CA THR A 239 -24.36 -59.24 2.68
C THR A 239 -22.95 -58.67 2.46
N CYS A 240 -22.25 -58.18 3.48
CA CYS A 240 -20.89 -57.62 3.33
C CYS A 240 -19.78 -58.42 4.04
N LEU A 241 -20.04 -59.67 4.45
CA LEU A 241 -19.00 -60.55 4.98
C LEU A 241 -18.20 -61.20 3.84
N ILE A 242 -17.33 -60.43 3.18
CA ILE A 242 -16.24 -60.98 2.37
C ILE A 242 -14.97 -60.18 2.68
N ILE A 243 -14.38 -60.36 3.86
CA ILE A 243 -12.93 -60.35 4.04
C ILE A 243 -12.59 -61.30 5.19
N SER A 244 -12.47 -62.59 4.90
CA SER A 244 -11.54 -63.50 5.59
C SER A 244 -11.31 -64.77 4.77
N THR A 245 -10.49 -64.65 3.73
CA THR A 245 -9.49 -65.65 3.30
C THR A 245 -8.43 -64.92 2.49
#